data_AF-A0A946DBV1-F1
#
_entry.id   AF-A0A946DBV1-F1
#
_cell.length_a   1.000
_cell.length_b   1.000
_cell.length_c   1.000
_cell.angle_alpha   90.00
_cell.angle_beta   90.00
_cell.angle_gamma   90.00
#
_symmetry.space_group_name_H-M   'P 1'
#
loop_
_entity.id
_entity.type
_entity.pdbx_description
1 polymer ?
#
loop_
_entity_poly.entity_id
_entity_poly.type
_entity_poly.pdbx_seq_one_letter_code
_entity_poly.pdbx_strand_id
1 'polypeptide(L)' 'MKNIDPQIPLKEAIEKSGSQASLARLLEINRVNITDWKNANLEFLPPLHAYRFERLTDLCIKNNNQHKGIIK' A
#
# COMPACT_ATOMS: atom_id res chain seq x y z
N MET A 1 -22.07 10.90 -0.96
CA MET A 1 -21.40 9.59 -1.03
C MET A 1 -20.61 9.41 0.26
N LYS A 2 -20.81 8.32 1.00
CA LYS A 2 -19.90 7.99 2.10
C LYS A 2 -18.58 7.60 1.45
N ASN A 3 -17.57 8.45 1.51
CA ASN A 3 -16.20 8.06 1.22
C ASN A 3 -15.83 7.07 2.33
N ILE A 4 -15.98 5.79 2.06
CA ILE A 4 -15.52 4.75 2.96
C ILE A 4 -14.02 4.68 2.70
N ASP A 5 -13.22 5.19 3.63
CA ASP A 5 -11.77 5.13 3.52
C ASP A 5 -11.33 3.68 3.30
N PRO A 6 -10.35 3.40 2.43
CA PRO A 6 -9.86 2.05 2.23
C PRO A 6 -9.34 1.48 3.56
N GLN A 7 -9.92 0.37 4.00
CA GLN A 7 -9.49 -0.33 5.21
C GLN A 7 -8.48 -1.40 4.85
N ILE A 8 -7.22 -0.99 4.70
CA ILE A 8 -6.12 -1.88 4.35
C ILE A 8 -5.36 -2.25 5.61
N PRO A 9 -5.34 -3.53 6.02
CA PRO A 9 -4.61 -3.95 7.21
C PRO A 9 -3.12 -3.60 7.09
N LEU A 10 -2.55 -3.00 8.13
CA LEU A 10 -1.14 -2.59 8.14
C LEU A 10 -0.21 -3.80 7.89
N LYS A 11 -0.55 -4.95 8.48
CA LYS A 11 0.18 -6.21 8.28
C LYS A 11 0.15 -6.64 6.82
N GLU A 12 -1.02 -6.63 6.19
CA GLU A 12 -1.18 -7.03 4.79
C GLU A 12 -0.41 -6.10 3.85
N ALA A 13 -0.44 -4.78 4.11
CA ALA A 13 0.31 -3.80 3.32
C ALA A 13 1.83 -4.04 3.40
N ILE A 14 2.35 -4.40 4.58
CA ILE A 14 3.77 -4.75 4.77
C ILE A 14 4.11 -6.04 4.02
N GLU A 15 3.27 -7.08 4.13
CA GLU A 15 3.48 -8.38 3.47
C GLU A 15 3.45 -8.23 1.95
N LYS A 16 2.46 -7.51 1.39
CA LYS A 16 2.36 -7.21 -0.04
C LYS A 16 3.53 -6.37 -0.56
N SER A 17 4.08 -5.48 0.27
CA SER A 17 5.27 -4.70 -0.08
C SER A 17 6.58 -5.47 0.09
N GLY A 18 6.56 -6.63 0.76
CA GLY A 18 7.72 -7.45 1.08
C GLY A 18 8.50 -7.01 2.32
N SER A 19 8.44 -5.73 2.73
CA SER A 19 9.06 -5.26 3.97
C SER A 19 8.51 -3.90 4.40
N GLN A 20 8.78 -3.50 5.65
CA GLN A 20 8.49 -2.14 6.13
C GLN A 20 9.22 -1.06 5.33
N ALA A 21 10.46 -1.33 4.92
CA ALA A 21 11.27 -0.39 4.15
C ALA A 21 10.69 -0.20 2.74
N SER A 22 10.24 -1.30 2.13
CA SER A 22 9.57 -1.29 0.83
C SER A 22 8.24 -0.53 0.89
N LEU A 23 7.44 -0.77 1.94
CA LEU A 23 6.18 -0.05 2.14
C LEU A 23 6.41 1.46 2.34
N ALA A 24 7.40 1.83 3.16
CA ALA A 24 7.75 3.23 3.37
C ALA A 24 8.19 3.91 2.06
N ARG A 25 9.00 3.22 1.24
CA ARG A 25 9.42 3.69 -0.08
C ARG A 25 8.24 3.83 -1.03
N LEU A 26 7.32 2.86 -1.04
CA LEU A 26 6.12 2.88 -1.87
C LEU A 26 5.20 4.06 -1.50
N LEU A 27 5.06 4.35 -0.21
CA LEU A 27 4.21 5.43 0.31
C LEU A 27 4.89 6.81 0.33
N GLU A 28 6.17 6.87 -0.04
CA GLU A 28 7.02 8.05 -0.03
C GLU A 28 7.10 8.70 1.37
N ILE A 29 7.27 7.89 2.39
CA ILE A 29 7.40 8.31 3.79
C ILE A 29 8.65 7.72 4.44
N ASN A 30 9.01 8.26 5.60
CA ASN A 30 10.09 7.69 6.40
C ASN A 30 9.68 6.32 6.97
N ARG A 31 10.63 5.37 7.03
CA ARG A 31 10.44 4.08 7.69
C ARG A 31 10.01 4.24 9.16
N VAL A 32 10.46 5.30 9.83
CA VAL A 32 10.07 5.62 11.21
C VAL A 32 8.55 5.67 11.36
N ASN A 33 7.83 6.27 10.40
CA ASN A 33 6.36 6.33 10.44
C ASN A 33 5.72 4.93 10.47
N ILE A 34 6.26 3.96 9.71
CA ILE A 34 5.75 2.58 9.72
C ILE A 34 6.02 1.91 11.08
N THR A 35 7.18 2.20 11.69
CA THR A 35 7.51 1.72 13.04
C THR A 35 6.57 2.32 14.07
N ASP A 36 6.29 3.63 13.99
CA ASP A 36 5.36 4.31 14.90
C ASP A 36 3.96 3.73 14.79
N TRP A 37 3.49 3.43 13.59
CA TRP A 37 2.18 2.80 13.40
C TRP A 37 2.08 1.41 14.03
N LYS A 38 3.15 0.62 13.93
CA LYS A 38 3.22 -0.68 14.61
C LYS A 38 3.24 -0.52 16.12
N ASN A 39 4.05 0.42 16.63
CA ASN A 39 4.15 0.67 18.08
C ASN A 39 2.84 1.18 18.66
N ALA A 40 2.06 1.93 17.87
CA ALA A 40 0.71 2.37 18.21
C ALA A 40 -0.35 1.25 18.08
N ASN A 41 0.03 0.03 17.68
CA ASN A 41 -0.88 -1.09 17.39
C ASN A 41 -2.01 -0.73 16.42
N LEU A 42 -1.69 0.05 15.37
CA LEU A 42 -2.65 0.34 14.32
C LEU A 42 -3.00 -0.94 13.54
N GLU A 43 -4.29 -1.25 13.49
CA GLU A 43 -4.82 -2.38 12.72
C GLU A 43 -4.76 -2.09 11.21
N PHE A 44 -5.06 -0.85 10.81
CA PHE A 44 -5.15 -0.41 9.43
C PHE A 44 -4.12 0.67 9.10
N LEU A 45 -3.78 0.79 7.82
CA LEU A 45 -3.07 1.95 7.30
C LEU A 45 -3.88 3.23 7.56
N PRO A 46 -3.23 4.36 7.90
CA PRO A 46 -3.94 5.63 7.97
C PRO A 46 -4.58 5.98 6.62
N PRO A 47 -5.76 6.63 6.60
CA PRO A 47 -6.59 6.76 5.39
C PRO A 47 -5.85 7.28 4.14
N LEU A 48 -5.05 8.34 4.29
CA LEU A 48 -4.26 8.90 3.19
C LEU A 48 -3.29 7.87 2.58
N HIS A 49 -2.66 7.06 3.43
CA HIS A 49 -1.69 6.04 3.02
C HIS A 49 -2.37 4.81 2.46
N ALA A 50 -3.54 4.44 2.97
CA ALA A 50 -4.36 3.38 2.40
C ALA A 50 -4.77 3.73 0.94
N TYR A 51 -5.22 4.96 0.70
CA TYR A 51 -5.55 5.42 -0.65
C TYR A 51 -4.34 5.42 -1.61
N ARG A 52 -3.17 5.90 -1.14
CA ARG A 52 -1.93 5.84 -1.93
C ARG A 52 -1.53 4.41 -2.25
N PHE A 53 -1.59 3.53 -1.25
CA PHE A 53 -1.25 2.12 -1.41
C PHE A 53 -2.15 1.46 -2.45
N GLU A 54 -3.47 1.59 -2.30
CA GLU A 54 -4.46 1.05 -3.24
C GLU A 54 -4.16 1.53 -4.66
N ARG A 55 -4.05 2.85 -4.87
CA ARG A 55 -3.77 3.44 -6.18
C ARG A 55 -2.49 2.89 -6.82
N LEU A 56 -1.40 2.77 -6.05
CA LEU A 56 -0.12 2.27 -6.57
C LEU A 56 -0.18 0.77 -6.89
N THR A 57 -0.88 -0.02 -6.08
CA THR A 57 -1.08 -1.45 -6.36
C THR A 57 -1.99 -1.68 -7.57
N ASP A 58 -3.05 -0.89 -7.73
CA ASP A 58 -3.94 -0.92 -8.89
C ASP A 58 -3.18 -0.57 -10.19
N LEU A 59 -2.30 0.44 -10.13
CA LEU A 59 -1.43 0.80 -11.25
C LEU A 59 -0.43 -0.31 -11.58
N CYS A 60 0.10 -1.01 -10.58
CA CYS A 60 0.98 -2.16 -10.81
C CYS A 60 0.22 -3.29 -11.53
N ILE A 61 -1.01 -3.60 -11.12
CA ILE A 61 -1.85 -4.63 -11.75
C ILE A 61 -2.19 -4.24 -13.20
N LYS A 62 -2.56 -2.98 -13.44
CA LYS A 62 -2.87 -2.48 -14.80
C LYS A 62 -1.67 -2.52 -15.74
N ASN A 63 -0.49 -2.14 -15.28
CA ASN A 63 0.74 -2.22 -16.08
C ASN A 63 1.13 -3.67 -16.39
N ASN A 64 1.00 -4.58 -15.43
CA ASN A 64 1.28 -6.01 -15.66
C ASN A 64 0.29 -6.66 -16.65
N ASN A 65 -0.97 -6.20 -16.69
CA ASN A 65 -1.95 -6.68 -17.65
C ASN A 65 -1.75 -6.10 -19.06
N GLN A 66 -1.19 -4.89 -19.21
CA GLN A 66 -0.81 -4.36 -20.54
C GLN A 66 0.35 -5.15 -21.17
N HIS A 67 1.35 -5.56 -20.38
CA HIS A 67 2.47 -6.35 -20.90
C HIS A 67 2.13 -7.81 -21.24
N LYS A 68 1.05 -8.38 -20.69
CA LYS A 68 0.56 -9.72 -21.09
C LYS A 68 -0.20 -9.73 -22.43
N GLY A 69 -0.48 -8.57 -23.03
CA GLY A 69 -1.17 -8.43 -24.31
C GLY A 69 -0.28 -8.52 -25.56
N ILE A 70 1.05 -8.66 -25.41
CA ILE A 70 2.00 -8.72 -26.53
C ILE A 70 2.63 -10.12 -26.59
N ILE A 71 1.80 -11.13 -26.85
CA ILE A 71 2.27 -12.39 -27.42
C ILE A 71 1.28 -12.71 -28.55
N LYS A 72 1.64 -12.31 -29.76
CA LYS A 72 1.06 -12.80 -31.02
C LYS A 72 2.22 -13.26 -31.89
#